data_AF-W4LHC7-F1
#
_entry.id   AF-W4LHC7-F1
#
_cell.length_a   1.000
_cell.length_b   1.000
_cell.length_c   1.000
_cell.angle_alpha   90.00
_cell.angle_beta   90.00
_cell.angle_gamma   90.00
#
_symmetry.space_group_name_H-M   'P 1'
#
loop_
_entity.id
_entity.type
_entity.pdbx_description
1 polymer ?
#
loop_
_entity_poly.entity_id
_entity_poly.type
_entity_poly.pdbx_seq_one_letter_code
_entity_poly.pdbx_strand_id
1 'polypeptide(L)'
;PYARTYTPIALDSTYDYDPFWAKCVELKVVPAGHSMNFIGTHQSSTNYIYNRLGFFATGGNAACRALFMSGFTQKFPELNVAFLEGGVWWAVALYNDLFEFWEKRNKESMLTNLDPEKIDFELLEEMFTHYGNDYLNAERMMANKKLVARDGRSQPGEIPGFIDDWTQVQIEKKEDIRDLFVNNFYFGCEADDAMNYTAFNTKANKFGAKLKAMFSSDLGHWDVQDFGGVLAETYEAVERGLMSEEDFKDFVFTNPVTLQTRLNPDYFKGTCVEDAVSDFLAGQSVSG
;
A
#
# COMPACT_ATOMS: atom_id res chain seq x y z
N PRO A 1 -21.49 7.74 23.25
CA PRO A 1 -20.20 7.31 22.66
C PRO A 1 -20.45 6.55 21.36
N TYR A 2 -20.33 7.23 20.21
CA TYR A 2 -20.46 6.59 18.91
C TYR A 2 -19.11 5.96 18.57
N ALA A 3 -19.03 4.63 18.54
CA ALA A 3 -17.88 3.96 17.94
C ALA A 3 -17.86 4.30 16.45
N ARG A 4 -16.73 4.83 15.95
CA ARG A 4 -16.50 5.00 14.52
C ARG A 4 -15.77 3.77 14.02
N THR A 5 -16.34 3.08 13.04
CA THR A 5 -15.76 1.90 12.42
C THR A 5 -15.15 2.28 11.07
N TYR A 6 -13.96 1.75 10.79
CA TYR A 6 -13.36 1.81 9.47
C TYR A 6 -13.93 0.67 8.62
N THR A 7 -14.29 0.94 7.38
CA THR A 7 -14.73 -0.07 6.41
C THR A 7 -13.91 0.12 5.13
N PRO A 8 -13.01 -0.82 4.80
CA PRO A 8 -12.25 -0.77 3.55
C PRO A 8 -13.16 -1.02 2.34
N ILE A 9 -12.66 -0.69 1.14
CA ILE A 9 -13.37 -0.87 -0.14
C ILE A 9 -13.11 -2.23 -0.80
N ALA A 10 -12.64 -3.21 -0.03
CA ALA A 10 -12.26 -4.54 -0.52
C ALA A 10 -12.29 -5.57 0.62
N LEU A 11 -11.13 -6.00 1.12
CA LEU A 11 -10.98 -7.01 2.18
C LEU A 11 -11.88 -6.71 3.39
N ASP A 12 -12.73 -7.65 3.80
CA ASP A 12 -13.64 -7.54 4.97
C ASP A 12 -14.63 -6.36 4.93
N SER A 13 -14.91 -5.82 3.74
CA SER A 13 -15.97 -4.82 3.59
C SER A 13 -17.36 -5.42 3.82
N THR A 14 -18.29 -4.57 4.28
CA THR A 14 -19.71 -4.97 4.40
C THR A 14 -20.43 -4.99 3.05
N TYR A 15 -19.82 -4.44 2.01
CA TYR A 15 -20.34 -4.43 0.64
C TYR A 15 -19.42 -5.22 -0.28
N ASP A 16 -20.01 -5.87 -1.29
CA ASP A 16 -19.26 -6.40 -2.42
C ASP A 16 -18.95 -5.27 -3.41
N TYR A 17 -17.67 -4.94 -3.55
CA TYR A 17 -17.19 -3.90 -4.46
C TYR A 17 -16.82 -4.44 -5.85
N ASP A 18 -16.83 -5.76 -6.08
CA ASP A 18 -16.51 -6.34 -7.39
C ASP A 18 -17.42 -5.77 -8.50
N PRO A 19 -18.74 -5.54 -8.30
CA PRO A 19 -19.59 -4.86 -9.29
C PRO A 19 -19.19 -3.40 -9.58
N PHE A 20 -18.67 -2.69 -8.59
CA PHE A 20 -18.17 -1.32 -8.76
C PHE A 20 -16.92 -1.32 -9.64
N TRP A 21 -15.94 -2.18 -9.32
CA TRP A 21 -14.71 -2.32 -10.09
C TRP A 21 -14.97 -2.79 -11.53
N ALA A 22 -15.87 -3.76 -11.71
CA ALA A 22 -16.30 -4.20 -13.03
C ALA A 22 -16.93 -3.06 -13.85
N LYS A 23 -17.71 -2.18 -13.21
CA LYS A 23 -18.28 -1.01 -13.88
C LYS A 23 -17.20 0.03 -14.23
N CYS A 24 -16.17 0.20 -13.40
CA CYS A 24 -15.01 1.03 -13.74
C CYS A 24 -14.29 0.52 -15.00
N VAL A 25 -14.08 -0.80 -15.11
CA VAL A 25 -13.53 -1.43 -16.32
C VAL A 25 -14.44 -1.18 -17.53
N GLU A 26 -15.73 -1.46 -17.43
CA GLU A 26 -16.72 -1.28 -18.51
C GLU A 26 -16.73 0.15 -19.04
N LEU A 27 -16.74 1.13 -18.13
CA LEU A 27 -16.79 2.55 -18.48
C LEU A 27 -15.41 3.16 -18.78
N LYS A 28 -14.35 2.36 -18.65
CA LYS A 28 -12.96 2.78 -18.79
C LYS A 28 -12.58 3.95 -17.87
N VAL A 29 -13.09 3.94 -16.64
CA VAL A 29 -12.82 4.95 -15.62
C VAL A 29 -11.79 4.40 -14.65
N VAL A 30 -10.67 5.12 -14.49
CA VAL A 30 -9.62 4.79 -13.53
C VAL A 30 -9.90 5.47 -12.20
N PRO A 31 -10.15 4.72 -11.11
CA PRO A 31 -10.39 5.28 -9.80
C PRO A 31 -9.10 5.92 -9.23
N ALA A 32 -9.17 7.21 -8.94
CA ALA A 32 -8.12 7.96 -8.27
C ALA A 32 -8.73 8.76 -7.12
N GLY A 33 -8.19 8.60 -5.91
CA GLY A 33 -8.74 9.32 -4.76
C GLY A 33 -7.89 9.28 -3.52
N HIS A 34 -8.27 10.10 -2.56
CA HIS A 34 -7.70 10.16 -1.22
C HIS A 34 -8.84 10.04 -0.19
N SER A 35 -8.51 9.67 1.04
CA SER A 35 -9.49 9.57 2.14
C SER A 35 -9.12 10.51 3.27
N MET A 36 -10.07 11.34 3.68
CA MET A 36 -9.89 12.20 4.86
C MET A 36 -10.25 11.43 6.13
N ASN A 37 -9.23 11.01 6.88
CA ASN A 37 -9.42 10.19 8.06
C ASN A 37 -9.05 10.88 9.38
N PHE A 38 -9.93 11.75 9.90
CA PHE A 38 -9.80 12.33 11.26
C PHE A 38 -10.25 11.33 12.34
N ILE A 39 -9.77 10.09 12.25
CA ILE A 39 -9.98 9.03 13.24
C ILE A 39 -8.68 8.36 13.67
N GLY A 40 -8.73 7.60 14.77
CA GLY A 40 -7.57 6.87 15.27
C GLY A 40 -6.45 7.82 15.71
N THR A 41 -5.27 7.68 15.09
CA THR A 41 -4.07 8.47 15.43
C THR A 41 -4.08 9.91 14.90
N HIS A 42 -5.12 10.33 14.16
CA HIS A 42 -5.27 11.69 13.64
C HIS A 42 -6.41 12.46 14.34
N GLN A 43 -6.44 12.44 15.68
CA GLN A 43 -7.54 12.97 16.51
C GLN A 43 -7.13 13.95 17.62
N SER A 44 -5.99 14.62 17.51
CA SER A 44 -5.66 15.70 18.45
C SER A 44 -6.71 16.81 18.39
N SER A 45 -7.31 17.13 19.55
CA SER A 45 -8.30 18.20 19.67
C SER A 45 -7.69 19.60 19.69
N THR A 46 -6.36 19.70 19.76
CA THR A 46 -5.65 20.98 19.95
C THR A 46 -4.53 21.22 18.93
N ASN A 47 -4.20 20.24 18.09
CA ASN A 47 -3.09 20.37 17.15
C ASN A 47 -3.48 19.85 15.75
N TYR A 48 -3.73 20.79 14.84
CA TYR A 48 -4.05 20.50 13.44
C TYR A 48 -2.91 19.79 12.70
N ILE A 49 -1.66 20.22 12.92
CA ILE A 49 -0.49 19.65 12.23
C ILE A 49 -0.27 18.20 12.64
N TYR A 50 -0.44 17.88 13.92
CA TYR A 50 -0.42 16.48 14.39
C TYR A 50 -1.44 15.63 13.62
N ASN A 51 -2.63 16.16 13.33
CA ASN A 51 -3.63 15.43 12.56
C ASN A 51 -3.29 15.34 11.07
N ARG A 52 -2.60 16.34 10.48
CA ARG A 52 -2.25 16.36 9.06
C ARG A 52 -1.01 15.53 8.70
N LEU A 53 -0.02 15.44 9.58
CA LEU A 53 1.20 14.67 9.30
C LEU A 53 0.87 13.19 9.06
N GLY A 54 1.18 12.69 7.87
CA GLY A 54 0.89 11.30 7.46
C GLY A 54 -0.60 11.00 7.23
N PHE A 55 -1.47 12.00 7.24
CA PHE A 55 -2.92 11.85 7.25
C PHE A 55 -3.46 11.04 6.07
N PHE A 56 -3.06 11.38 4.86
CA PHE A 56 -3.50 10.67 3.69
C PHE A 56 -2.70 9.40 3.44
N ALA A 57 -1.41 9.38 3.81
CA ALA A 57 -0.57 8.18 3.77
C ALA A 57 -1.18 7.02 4.60
N THR A 58 -1.75 7.30 5.78
CA THR A 58 -2.42 6.24 6.58
C THR A 58 -3.70 5.73 5.91
N GLY A 59 -4.49 6.61 5.30
CA GLY A 59 -5.67 6.24 4.52
C GLY A 59 -5.33 5.42 3.28
N GLY A 60 -4.36 5.89 2.49
CA GLY A 60 -3.84 5.24 1.29
C GLY A 60 -3.22 3.88 1.60
N ASN A 61 -2.40 3.78 2.65
CA ASN A 61 -1.83 2.52 3.11
C ASN A 61 -2.92 1.49 3.45
N ALA A 62 -3.94 1.89 4.22
CA ALA A 62 -5.03 1.02 4.60
C ALA A 62 -5.83 0.53 3.37
N ALA A 63 -6.16 1.44 2.44
CA ALA A 63 -6.90 1.11 1.23
C ALA A 63 -6.10 0.22 0.26
N CYS A 64 -4.82 0.54 0.02
CA CYS A 64 -3.92 -0.22 -0.83
C CYS A 64 -3.69 -1.64 -0.28
N ARG A 65 -3.44 -1.76 1.02
CA ARG A 65 -3.32 -3.07 1.69
C ARG A 65 -4.60 -3.89 1.56
N ALA A 66 -5.77 -3.28 1.76
CA ALA A 66 -7.05 -3.98 1.62
C ALA A 66 -7.29 -4.46 0.18
N LEU A 67 -6.96 -3.64 -0.82
CA LEU A 67 -7.08 -4.02 -2.23
C LEU A 67 -6.12 -5.18 -2.57
N PHE A 68 -4.84 -5.04 -2.23
CA PHE A 68 -3.84 -6.09 -2.50
C PHE A 68 -4.24 -7.43 -1.86
N MET A 69 -4.55 -7.42 -0.56
CA MET A 69 -4.89 -8.65 0.19
C MET A 69 -6.21 -9.28 -0.25
N SER A 70 -7.13 -8.53 -0.87
CA SER A 70 -8.38 -9.06 -1.43
C SER A 70 -8.24 -9.77 -2.78
N GLY A 71 -7.03 -9.78 -3.37
CA GLY A 71 -6.79 -10.28 -4.72
C GLY A 71 -7.32 -9.36 -5.83
N PHE A 72 -7.60 -8.08 -5.54
CA PHE A 72 -8.16 -7.10 -6.48
C PHE A 72 -7.43 -7.10 -7.83
N THR A 73 -6.10 -7.08 -7.83
CA THR A 73 -5.30 -6.99 -9.06
C THR A 73 -5.29 -8.30 -9.86
N GLN A 74 -5.69 -9.42 -9.26
CA GLN A 74 -5.93 -10.68 -9.99
C GLN A 74 -7.33 -10.73 -10.59
N LYS A 75 -8.33 -10.14 -9.91
CA LYS A 75 -9.70 -10.06 -10.39
C LYS A 75 -9.88 -9.05 -11.53
N PHE A 76 -9.17 -7.92 -11.46
CA PHE A 76 -9.25 -6.81 -12.41
C PHE A 76 -7.85 -6.39 -12.89
N PRO A 77 -7.10 -7.27 -13.58
CA PRO A 77 -5.71 -7.03 -13.94
C PRO A 77 -5.50 -5.84 -14.89
N GLU A 78 -6.51 -5.44 -15.64
CA GLU A 78 -6.50 -4.27 -16.53
C GLU A 78 -6.77 -2.95 -15.82
N LEU A 79 -7.33 -2.97 -14.59
CA LEU A 79 -7.74 -1.78 -13.87
C LEU A 79 -6.60 -1.25 -13.02
N ASN A 80 -6.16 -0.04 -13.33
CA ASN A 80 -5.27 0.73 -12.45
C ASN A 80 -6.09 1.45 -11.38
N VAL A 81 -5.46 1.76 -10.24
CA VAL A 81 -6.00 2.64 -9.21
C VAL A 81 -4.91 3.59 -8.71
N ALA A 82 -5.29 4.81 -8.34
CA ALA A 82 -4.38 5.80 -7.79
C ALA A 82 -4.79 6.25 -6.39
N PHE A 83 -3.79 6.39 -5.52
CA PHE A 83 -3.92 6.96 -4.18
C PHE A 83 -3.33 8.37 -4.22
N LEU A 84 -4.18 9.39 -4.03
CA LEU A 84 -3.79 10.80 -4.15
C LEU A 84 -3.39 11.40 -2.80
N GLU A 85 -2.60 12.48 -2.84
CA GLU A 85 -2.11 13.31 -1.72
C GLU A 85 -1.44 12.49 -0.60
N GLY A 86 -0.13 12.59 -0.38
CA GLY A 86 0.53 11.82 0.69
C GLY A 86 1.78 11.04 0.27
N GLY A 87 2.25 11.29 -0.94
CA GLY A 87 3.49 10.75 -1.48
C GLY A 87 3.49 9.24 -1.67
N VAL A 88 4.68 8.69 -1.97
CA VAL A 88 4.87 7.28 -2.34
C VAL A 88 5.62 6.46 -1.28
N TRP A 89 6.28 7.10 -0.32
CA TRP A 89 7.18 6.44 0.63
C TRP A 89 6.49 5.35 1.47
N TRP A 90 5.22 5.56 1.85
CA TRP A 90 4.44 4.58 2.60
C TRP A 90 4.09 3.36 1.75
N ALA A 91 3.97 3.53 0.44
CA ALA A 91 3.71 2.46 -0.50
C ALA A 91 4.99 1.67 -0.78
N VAL A 92 6.15 2.32 -0.81
CA VAL A 92 7.46 1.66 -0.85
C VAL A 92 7.65 0.79 0.39
N ALA A 93 7.34 1.31 1.58
CA ALA A 93 7.39 0.52 2.81
C ALA A 93 6.44 -0.69 2.74
N LEU A 94 5.16 -0.46 2.40
CA LEU A 94 4.16 -1.52 2.24
C LEU A 94 4.61 -2.59 1.22
N TYR A 95 5.13 -2.16 0.07
CA TYR A 95 5.63 -3.05 -0.98
C TYR A 95 6.71 -3.99 -0.44
N ASN A 96 7.72 -3.47 0.25
CA ASN A 96 8.79 -4.30 0.82
C ASN A 96 8.27 -5.20 1.95
N ASP A 97 7.39 -4.68 2.81
CA ASP A 97 6.77 -5.44 3.90
C ASP A 97 6.03 -6.68 3.37
N LEU A 98 5.31 -6.58 2.24
CA LEU A 98 4.60 -7.73 1.68
C LEU A 98 5.51 -8.95 1.46
N PHE A 99 6.74 -8.75 0.97
CA PHE A 99 7.70 -9.84 0.83
C PHE A 99 8.16 -10.37 2.17
N GLU A 100 8.49 -9.48 3.10
CA GLU A 100 8.99 -9.83 4.41
C GLU A 100 7.96 -10.61 5.24
N PHE A 101 6.69 -10.25 5.10
CA PHE A 101 5.58 -10.96 5.72
C PHE A 101 5.28 -12.27 5.00
N TRP A 102 5.25 -12.30 3.66
CA TRP A 102 5.00 -13.53 2.92
C TRP A 102 6.06 -14.61 3.19
N GLU A 103 7.34 -14.24 3.27
CA GLU A 103 8.43 -15.15 3.63
C GLU A 103 8.24 -15.81 5.00
N LYS A 104 7.71 -15.06 5.98
CA LYS A 104 7.56 -15.52 7.36
C LYS A 104 6.19 -16.14 7.64
N ARG A 105 5.18 -15.79 6.85
CA ARG A 105 3.77 -16.07 7.15
C ARG A 105 2.97 -16.60 5.96
N ASN A 106 3.61 -17.10 4.90
CA ASN A 106 2.91 -17.97 3.96
C ASN A 106 2.46 -19.28 4.66
N LYS A 107 1.53 -20.00 4.04
CA LYS A 107 0.94 -21.22 4.59
C LYS A 107 1.97 -22.23 5.09
N GLU A 108 3.00 -22.52 4.29
CA GLU A 108 4.04 -23.49 4.64
C GLU A 108 4.84 -23.04 5.87
N SER A 109 5.29 -21.78 5.87
CA SER A 109 6.06 -21.20 6.97
C SER A 109 5.24 -21.14 8.26
N MET A 110 3.96 -20.79 8.16
CA MET A 110 3.02 -20.79 9.29
C MET A 110 2.86 -22.20 9.88
N LEU A 111 2.53 -23.20 9.05
CA LEU A 111 2.35 -24.58 9.52
C LEU A 111 3.63 -25.17 10.13
N THR A 112 4.80 -24.73 9.65
CA THR A 112 6.09 -25.22 10.13
C THR A 112 6.52 -24.54 11.43
N ASN A 113 6.40 -23.22 11.51
CA ASN A 113 7.08 -22.42 12.54
C ASN A 113 6.16 -21.67 13.49
N LEU A 114 4.92 -21.36 13.07
CA LEU A 114 4.07 -20.35 13.73
C LEU A 114 2.61 -20.82 13.88
N ASP A 115 2.38 -22.13 13.87
CA ASP A 115 1.06 -22.70 14.04
C ASP A 115 0.60 -22.50 15.50
N PRO A 116 -0.44 -21.68 15.75
CA PRO A 116 -0.87 -21.38 17.12
C PRO A 116 -1.42 -22.62 17.84
N GLU A 117 -1.84 -23.65 17.11
CA GLU A 117 -2.32 -24.90 17.71
C GLU A 117 -1.18 -25.77 18.26
N LYS A 118 0.07 -25.49 17.86
CA LYS A 118 1.26 -26.22 18.30
C LYS A 118 1.96 -25.59 19.51
N ILE A 119 1.37 -24.56 20.13
CA ILE A 119 1.93 -23.98 21.36
C ILE A 119 1.87 -25.02 22.48
N ASP A 120 3.05 -25.46 22.93
CA ASP A 120 3.20 -26.36 24.06
C ASP A 120 3.15 -25.58 25.39
N PHE A 121 1.93 -25.45 25.94
CA PHE A 121 1.73 -24.74 27.20
C PHE A 121 2.30 -25.49 28.40
N GLU A 122 2.42 -26.82 28.34
CA GLU A 122 3.00 -27.62 29.42
C GLU A 122 4.51 -27.35 29.50
N LEU A 123 5.19 -27.35 28.35
CA LEU A 123 6.60 -26.97 28.27
C LEU A 123 6.81 -25.51 28.69
N LEU A 124 5.94 -24.58 28.26
CA LEU A 124 6.02 -23.20 28.75
C LEU A 124 5.91 -23.15 30.28
N GLU A 125 4.95 -23.87 30.87
CA GLU A 125 4.76 -23.91 32.32
C GLU A 125 6.01 -24.45 33.05
N GLU A 126 6.62 -25.52 32.51
CA GLU A 126 7.89 -26.07 33.01
C GLU A 126 9.01 -25.04 32.95
N MET A 127 9.18 -24.35 31.81
CA MET A 127 10.23 -23.34 31.64
C MET A 127 10.04 -22.15 32.58
N PHE A 128 8.81 -21.67 32.76
CA PHE A 128 8.51 -20.60 33.71
C PHE A 128 8.65 -21.06 35.17
N THR A 129 8.53 -22.34 35.46
CA THR A 129 8.82 -22.91 36.79
C THR A 129 10.31 -22.90 37.07
N HIS A 130 11.14 -23.29 36.10
CA HIS A 130 12.59 -23.38 36.27
C HIS A 130 13.32 -22.04 36.18
N TYR A 131 12.89 -21.16 35.29
CA TYR A 131 13.61 -19.93 34.94
C TYR A 131 12.83 -18.64 35.26
N GLY A 132 11.60 -18.76 35.75
CA GLY A 132 10.78 -17.61 36.11
C GLY A 132 11.27 -16.86 37.35
N ASN A 133 10.58 -15.76 37.67
CA ASN A 133 10.79 -14.97 38.87
C ASN A 133 9.45 -14.56 39.49
N ASP A 134 9.48 -13.81 40.59
CA ASP A 134 8.27 -13.38 41.32
C ASP A 134 7.21 -12.69 40.44
N TYR A 135 7.64 -12.04 39.35
CA TYR A 135 6.76 -11.34 38.42
C TYR A 135 6.35 -12.19 37.20
N LEU A 136 7.30 -12.88 36.57
CA LEU A 136 7.11 -13.76 35.41
C LEU A 136 7.27 -15.22 35.84
N ASN A 137 6.19 -15.84 36.35
CA ASN A 137 6.16 -17.22 36.82
C ASN A 137 5.10 -18.07 36.10
N ALA A 138 5.16 -19.38 36.36
CA ALA A 138 4.30 -20.39 35.73
C ALA A 138 2.81 -20.12 35.96
N GLU A 139 2.40 -19.82 37.21
CA GLU A 139 1.01 -19.53 37.56
C GLU A 139 0.45 -18.36 36.73
N ARG A 140 1.20 -17.25 36.64
CA ARG A 140 0.79 -16.07 35.88
C ARG A 140 0.78 -16.32 34.38
N MET A 141 1.75 -17.06 33.85
CA MET A 141 1.77 -17.43 32.43
C MET A 141 0.53 -18.27 32.10
N MET A 142 0.24 -19.31 32.88
CA MET A 142 -0.92 -20.19 32.65
C MET A 142 -2.25 -19.46 32.81
N ALA A 143 -2.36 -18.59 33.83
CA ALA A 143 -3.53 -17.73 33.99
C ALA A 143 -3.75 -16.79 32.79
N ASN A 144 -2.67 -16.40 32.09
CA ASN A 144 -2.71 -15.49 30.94
C ASN A 144 -2.43 -16.19 29.60
N LYS A 145 -2.50 -17.51 29.51
CA LYS A 145 -2.09 -18.27 28.30
C LYS A 145 -2.80 -17.83 27.00
N LYS A 146 -4.04 -17.37 27.13
CA LYS A 146 -4.82 -16.81 26.02
C LYS A 146 -4.24 -15.49 25.49
N LEU A 147 -3.72 -14.64 26.38
CA LEU A 147 -3.01 -13.43 26.01
C LEU A 147 -1.66 -13.75 25.34
N VAL A 148 -0.97 -14.80 25.82
CA VAL A 148 0.30 -15.27 25.25
C VAL A 148 0.12 -15.79 23.82
N ALA A 149 -0.94 -16.54 23.55
CA ALA A 149 -1.24 -17.08 22.23
C ALA A 149 -2.02 -16.14 21.31
N ARG A 150 -2.40 -14.95 21.79
CA ARG A 150 -3.24 -14.00 21.05
C ARG A 150 -2.55 -13.57 19.75
N ASP A 151 -3.31 -13.60 18.65
CA ASP A 151 -2.91 -12.94 17.41
C ASP A 151 -3.63 -11.58 17.24
N GLY A 152 -3.22 -10.77 16.27
CA GLY A 152 -3.84 -9.46 16.05
C GLY A 152 -5.29 -9.48 15.55
N ARG A 153 -5.91 -10.67 15.39
CA ARG A 153 -7.23 -10.88 14.75
C ARG A 153 -8.28 -11.37 15.74
N SER A 154 -7.85 -12.15 16.73
CA SER A 154 -8.72 -12.78 17.72
C SER A 154 -9.16 -11.80 18.82
N GLN A 155 -10.38 -12.03 19.34
CA GLN A 155 -10.89 -11.24 20.46
C GLN A 155 -10.09 -11.53 21.73
N PRO A 156 -10.03 -10.59 22.69
CA PRO A 156 -9.40 -10.85 23.99
C PRO A 156 -9.99 -12.09 24.67
N GLY A 157 -9.15 -13.07 24.99
CA GLY A 157 -9.55 -14.29 25.72
C GLY A 157 -9.79 -15.52 24.84
N GLU A 158 -9.49 -15.45 23.55
CA GLU A 158 -9.52 -16.59 22.63
C GLU A 158 -8.09 -17.02 22.26
N ILE A 159 -7.88 -18.32 22.05
CA ILE A 159 -6.67 -18.84 21.41
C ILE A 159 -7.01 -18.98 19.93
N PRO A 160 -6.27 -18.32 19.02
CA PRO A 160 -6.57 -18.36 17.60
C PRO A 160 -6.28 -19.75 17.03
N GLY A 161 -7.14 -20.21 16.12
CA GLY A 161 -6.85 -21.37 15.28
C GLY A 161 -5.96 -21.02 14.09
N PHE A 162 -5.48 -22.04 13.38
CA PHE A 162 -4.72 -21.83 12.15
C PHE A 162 -5.56 -21.17 11.05
N ILE A 163 -5.00 -20.16 10.39
CA ILE A 163 -5.56 -19.53 9.19
C ILE A 163 -4.42 -19.17 8.25
N ASP A 164 -4.64 -19.33 6.95
CA ASP A 164 -3.78 -18.81 5.90
C ASP A 164 -4.27 -17.40 5.48
N ASP A 165 -3.52 -16.37 5.89
CA ASP A 165 -3.87 -14.97 5.68
C ASP A 165 -3.78 -14.54 4.19
N TRP A 166 -3.21 -15.37 3.31
CA TRP A 166 -2.99 -15.06 1.88
C TRP A 166 -4.04 -15.68 0.95
N THR A 167 -5.06 -16.36 1.49
CA THR A 167 -6.03 -17.16 0.71
C THR A 167 -6.76 -16.40 -0.41
N GLN A 168 -6.94 -15.09 -0.29
CA GLN A 168 -7.62 -14.27 -1.31
C GLN A 168 -6.68 -13.76 -2.41
N VAL A 169 -5.36 -13.80 -2.21
CA VAL A 169 -4.35 -13.37 -3.19
C VAL A 169 -3.39 -14.52 -3.49
N GLN A 170 -3.49 -15.08 -4.68
CA GLN A 170 -2.72 -16.27 -5.06
C GLN A 170 -1.28 -15.86 -5.35
N ILE A 171 -0.34 -16.25 -4.47
CA ILE A 171 1.10 -15.99 -4.59
C ILE A 171 1.82 -17.34 -4.54
N GLU A 172 2.46 -17.71 -5.65
CA GLU A 172 3.27 -18.94 -5.75
C GLU A 172 4.75 -18.64 -5.52
N LYS A 173 5.20 -17.47 -5.95
CA LYS A 173 6.58 -16.98 -5.82
C LYS A 173 6.61 -15.49 -5.53
N LYS A 174 7.76 -15.00 -5.07
CA LYS A 174 7.94 -13.59 -4.68
C LYS A 174 7.69 -12.63 -5.84
N GLU A 175 8.06 -13.00 -7.06
CA GLU A 175 7.81 -12.19 -8.26
C GLU A 175 6.33 -11.89 -8.47
N ASP A 176 5.42 -12.75 -8.00
CA ASP A 176 3.98 -12.48 -8.10
C ASP A 176 3.61 -11.26 -7.24
N ILE A 177 4.20 -11.09 -6.05
CA ILE A 177 3.99 -9.87 -5.23
C ILE A 177 4.45 -8.63 -6.00
N ARG A 178 5.62 -8.71 -6.67
CA ARG A 178 6.12 -7.62 -7.50
C ARG A 178 5.10 -7.24 -8.57
N ASP A 179 4.68 -8.20 -9.36
CA ASP A 179 3.84 -7.96 -10.53
C ASP A 179 2.43 -7.54 -10.11
N LEU A 180 1.85 -8.15 -9.08
CA LEU A 180 0.53 -7.80 -8.56
C LEU A 180 0.46 -6.42 -7.92
N PHE A 181 1.59 -5.88 -7.43
CA PHE A 181 1.64 -4.57 -6.81
C PHE A 181 2.01 -3.46 -7.82
N VAL A 182 3.13 -3.64 -8.53
CA VAL A 182 3.74 -2.59 -9.38
C VAL A 182 2.89 -2.28 -10.62
N ASN A 183 2.13 -3.26 -11.13
CA ASN A 183 1.39 -3.09 -12.37
C ASN A 183 0.16 -2.19 -12.23
N ASN A 184 -0.51 -2.18 -11.07
CA ASN A 184 -1.87 -1.63 -10.95
C ASN A 184 -1.97 -0.44 -9.98
N PHE A 185 -0.99 -0.24 -9.09
CA PHE A 185 -1.06 0.80 -8.06
C PHE A 185 -0.19 2.01 -8.38
N TYR A 186 -0.82 3.18 -8.37
CA TYR A 186 -0.22 4.48 -8.64
C TYR A 186 -0.34 5.39 -7.41
N PHE A 187 0.64 6.27 -7.23
CA PHE A 187 0.77 7.08 -6.01
C PHE A 187 0.98 8.53 -6.39
N GLY A 188 -0.01 9.37 -6.10
CA GLY A 188 0.04 10.81 -6.31
C GLY A 188 0.98 11.46 -5.31
N CYS A 189 1.89 12.27 -5.84
CA CYS A 189 2.95 12.91 -5.09
C CYS A 189 2.97 14.40 -5.40
N GLU A 190 3.02 15.19 -4.35
CA GLU A 190 3.27 16.63 -4.39
C GLU A 190 4.67 16.92 -4.93
N ALA A 191 4.89 18.16 -5.36
CA ALA A 191 6.07 18.54 -6.13
C ALA A 191 7.39 18.38 -5.36
N ASP A 192 7.39 18.89 -4.15
CA ASP A 192 8.53 19.08 -3.25
C ASP A 192 8.62 17.98 -2.18
N ASP A 193 7.80 16.94 -2.31
CA ASP A 193 7.80 15.79 -1.43
C ASP A 193 9.19 15.13 -1.41
N ALA A 194 9.92 15.33 -0.32
CA ALA A 194 11.33 14.94 -0.20
C ALA A 194 11.59 13.44 -0.40
N MET A 195 10.54 12.61 -0.29
CA MET A 195 10.64 11.15 -0.37
C MET A 195 10.15 10.57 -1.70
N ASN A 196 9.81 11.39 -2.71
CA ASN A 196 9.38 10.92 -4.02
C ASN A 196 10.41 9.97 -4.68
N TYR A 197 11.69 10.24 -4.50
CA TYR A 197 12.79 9.43 -5.06
C TYR A 197 12.77 7.97 -4.58
N THR A 198 12.13 7.68 -3.44
CA THR A 198 12.09 6.31 -2.90
C THR A 198 11.37 5.33 -3.83
N ALA A 199 10.40 5.80 -4.63
CA ALA A 199 9.76 4.98 -5.64
C ALA A 199 10.74 4.46 -6.69
N PHE A 200 11.80 5.21 -6.98
CA PHE A 200 12.77 4.93 -8.04
C PHE A 200 14.07 4.29 -7.51
N ASN A 201 14.18 4.09 -6.19
CA ASN A 201 15.37 3.52 -5.56
C ASN A 201 15.44 1.99 -5.75
N THR A 202 15.91 1.56 -6.92
CA THR A 202 16.07 0.15 -7.31
C THR A 202 17.07 -0.64 -6.46
N LYS A 203 17.86 0.03 -5.61
CA LYS A 203 18.75 -0.64 -4.65
C LYS A 203 18.00 -1.08 -3.39
N ALA A 204 16.99 -0.32 -2.98
CA ALA A 204 16.22 -0.58 -1.78
C ALA A 204 14.97 -1.43 -2.07
N ASN A 205 14.29 -1.16 -3.18
CA ASN A 205 13.04 -1.83 -3.51
C ASN A 205 13.29 -3.27 -3.96
N LYS A 206 12.62 -4.24 -3.34
CA LYS A 206 12.71 -5.67 -3.74
C LYS A 206 12.53 -5.83 -5.25
N PHE A 207 13.34 -6.72 -5.83
CA PHE A 207 13.43 -6.96 -7.28
C PHE A 207 13.88 -5.75 -8.12
N GLY A 208 14.46 -4.73 -7.50
CA GLY A 208 14.85 -3.50 -8.19
C GLY A 208 13.67 -2.75 -8.80
N ALA A 209 12.48 -2.94 -8.23
CA ALA A 209 11.25 -2.36 -8.78
C ALA A 209 11.23 -0.83 -8.65
N LYS A 210 10.74 -0.17 -9.70
CA LYS A 210 10.30 1.22 -9.66
C LYS A 210 8.79 1.24 -9.40
N LEU A 211 8.34 1.92 -8.34
CA LEU A 211 6.92 2.11 -8.08
C LEU A 211 6.37 3.26 -8.93
N LYS A 212 5.05 3.25 -9.18
CA LYS A 212 4.38 4.23 -10.03
C LYS A 212 4.03 5.52 -9.27
N ALA A 213 5.06 6.21 -8.79
CA ALA A 213 4.91 7.58 -8.29
C ALA A 213 4.57 8.50 -9.47
N MET A 214 3.61 9.39 -9.27
CA MET A 214 3.17 10.33 -10.30
C MET A 214 3.03 11.73 -9.72
N PHE A 215 3.50 12.71 -10.49
CA PHE A 215 3.35 14.10 -10.13
C PHE A 215 1.86 14.50 -10.05
N SER A 216 1.49 15.14 -8.95
CA SER A 216 0.20 15.78 -8.73
C SER A 216 0.43 17.08 -7.97
N SER A 217 0.00 18.20 -8.54
CA SER A 217 0.31 19.52 -7.97
C SER A 217 -0.48 19.89 -6.73
N ASP A 218 -1.64 19.28 -6.48
CA ASP A 218 -2.63 19.71 -5.50
C ASP A 218 -2.92 21.24 -5.55
N LEU A 219 -3.03 21.76 -6.77
CA LEU A 219 -3.15 23.18 -7.02
C LEU A 219 -4.42 23.76 -6.35
N GLY A 220 -4.20 24.74 -5.47
CA GLY A 220 -5.25 25.37 -4.65
C GLY A 220 -5.17 25.00 -3.17
N HIS A 221 -4.29 24.07 -2.80
CA HIS A 221 -3.92 23.78 -1.42
C HIS A 221 -2.88 24.79 -0.88
N TRP A 222 -2.69 24.82 0.44
CA TRP A 222 -1.96 25.90 1.14
C TRP A 222 -0.43 25.79 1.07
N ASP A 223 0.08 24.61 0.73
CA ASP A 223 1.50 24.32 0.49
C ASP A 223 1.97 24.76 -0.91
N VAL A 224 1.06 24.94 -1.86
CA VAL A 224 1.37 25.49 -3.19
C VAL A 224 1.27 27.02 -3.19
N GLN A 225 2.38 27.69 -2.88
CA GLN A 225 2.42 29.15 -2.82
C GLN A 225 2.69 29.84 -4.18
N ASP A 226 3.38 29.16 -5.10
CA ASP A 226 3.69 29.67 -6.44
C ASP A 226 3.36 28.64 -7.52
N PHE A 227 2.32 28.91 -8.31
CA PHE A 227 1.89 28.05 -9.41
C PHE A 227 2.94 27.88 -10.51
N GLY A 228 3.83 28.86 -10.69
CA GLY A 228 4.90 28.79 -11.69
C GLY A 228 6.05 27.87 -11.26
N GLY A 229 6.19 27.62 -9.96
CA GLY A 229 7.29 26.86 -9.37
C GLY A 229 7.07 25.35 -9.31
N VAL A 230 5.81 24.90 -9.28
CA VAL A 230 5.47 23.50 -8.92
C VAL A 230 6.18 22.46 -9.77
N LEU A 231 6.27 22.65 -11.10
CA LEU A 231 7.01 21.70 -11.93
C LEU A 231 8.53 21.86 -11.80
N ALA A 232 9.04 23.08 -11.56
CA ALA A 232 10.47 23.29 -11.36
C ALA A 232 10.96 22.63 -10.06
N GLU A 233 10.17 22.71 -8.98
CA GLU A 233 10.46 22.10 -7.68
C GLU A 233 10.62 20.58 -7.79
N THR A 234 9.82 19.91 -8.62
CA THR A 234 9.97 18.47 -8.86
C THR A 234 11.34 18.09 -9.44
N TYR A 235 11.99 19.00 -10.17
CA TYR A 235 13.30 18.75 -10.78
C TYR A 235 14.46 18.80 -9.77
N GLU A 236 14.25 19.37 -8.58
CA GLU A 236 15.28 19.43 -7.53
C GLU A 236 15.77 18.03 -7.10
N ALA A 237 14.92 17.01 -7.16
CA ALA A 237 15.33 15.63 -6.89
C ALA A 237 16.37 15.12 -7.90
N VAL A 238 16.31 15.58 -9.14
CA VAL A 238 17.32 15.30 -10.18
C VAL A 238 18.60 16.06 -9.89
N GLU A 239 18.50 17.35 -9.58
CA GLU A 239 19.67 18.19 -9.26
C GLU A 239 20.44 17.69 -8.03
N ARG A 240 19.72 17.14 -7.04
CA ARG A 240 20.31 16.51 -5.85
C ARG A 240 20.86 15.11 -6.11
N GLY A 241 20.69 14.57 -7.32
CA GLY A 241 21.14 13.22 -7.71
C GLY A 241 20.34 12.08 -7.06
N LEU A 242 19.12 12.35 -6.60
CA LEU A 242 18.22 11.35 -6.01
C LEU A 242 17.41 10.61 -7.07
N MET A 243 17.11 11.29 -8.19
CA MET A 243 16.45 10.75 -9.37
C MET A 243 17.34 10.96 -10.60
N SER A 244 17.26 10.05 -11.57
CA SER A 244 17.75 10.30 -12.93
C SER A 244 16.74 11.12 -13.75
N GLU A 245 17.16 11.64 -14.91
CA GLU A 245 16.22 12.27 -15.86
C GLU A 245 15.15 11.28 -16.37
N GLU A 246 15.46 9.99 -16.44
CA GLU A 246 14.50 8.96 -16.79
C GLU A 246 13.47 8.76 -15.67
N ASP A 247 13.89 8.72 -14.41
CA ASP A 247 12.98 8.65 -13.26
C ASP A 247 12.07 9.88 -13.21
N PHE A 248 12.62 11.06 -13.51
CA PHE A 248 11.86 12.29 -13.59
C PHE A 248 10.81 12.23 -14.70
N LYS A 249 11.18 11.78 -15.91
CA LYS A 249 10.23 11.56 -17.01
C LYS A 249 9.14 10.57 -16.59
N ASP A 250 9.50 9.51 -15.88
CA ASP A 250 8.53 8.54 -15.38
C ASP A 250 7.54 9.18 -14.41
N PHE A 251 8.05 10.03 -13.51
CA PHE A 251 7.26 10.75 -12.53
C PHE A 251 6.28 11.76 -13.13
N VAL A 252 6.73 12.60 -14.07
CA VAL A 252 5.90 13.71 -14.61
C VAL A 252 5.14 13.37 -15.88
N PHE A 253 5.47 12.27 -16.57
CA PHE A 253 4.86 11.91 -17.85
C PHE A 253 4.47 10.44 -17.96
N THR A 254 5.42 9.50 -17.88
CA THR A 254 5.13 8.07 -18.16
C THR A 254 4.05 7.50 -17.23
N ASN A 255 4.16 7.73 -15.92
CA ASN A 255 3.22 7.20 -14.95
C ASN A 255 1.83 7.87 -15.05
N PRO A 256 1.71 9.21 -15.11
CA PRO A 256 0.43 9.86 -15.39
C PRO A 256 -0.27 9.37 -16.66
N VAL A 257 0.48 9.16 -17.75
CA VAL A 257 -0.06 8.66 -19.02
C VAL A 257 -0.54 7.21 -18.87
N THR A 258 0.33 6.33 -18.40
CA THR A 258 0.04 4.88 -18.28
C THR A 258 -1.07 4.56 -17.28
N LEU A 259 -1.28 5.42 -16.27
CA LEU A 259 -2.41 5.31 -15.35
C LEU A 259 -3.73 5.22 -16.14
N GLN A 260 -3.94 6.13 -17.09
CA GLN A 260 -5.19 6.24 -17.85
C GLN A 260 -5.21 5.33 -19.08
N THR A 261 -4.09 5.25 -19.79
CA THR A 261 -4.05 4.65 -21.13
C THR A 261 -4.05 3.13 -21.13
N ARG A 262 -3.75 2.48 -19.99
CA ARG A 262 -3.89 1.01 -19.86
C ARG A 262 -5.31 0.55 -20.17
N LEU A 263 -6.31 1.28 -19.67
CA LEU A 263 -7.73 0.95 -19.84
C LEU A 263 -8.36 1.70 -21.01
N ASN A 264 -7.89 2.93 -21.29
CA ASN A 264 -8.37 3.75 -22.40
C ASN A 264 -7.22 4.40 -23.19
N PRO A 265 -6.72 3.76 -24.26
CA PRO A 265 -5.67 4.35 -25.10
C PRO A 265 -6.04 5.71 -25.69
N ASP A 266 -7.33 5.99 -25.89
CA ASP A 266 -7.84 7.25 -26.43
C ASP A 266 -8.06 8.35 -25.37
N TYR A 267 -7.67 8.13 -24.10
CA TYR A 267 -8.00 9.05 -22.99
C TYR A 267 -7.58 10.51 -23.25
N PHE A 268 -6.43 10.70 -23.90
CA PHE A 268 -5.87 12.03 -24.19
C PHE A 268 -6.21 12.56 -25.58
N LYS A 269 -7.10 11.90 -26.32
CA LYS A 269 -7.52 12.34 -27.66
C LYS A 269 -8.23 13.68 -27.61
N GLY A 270 -7.87 14.58 -28.51
CA GLY A 270 -8.36 15.96 -28.60
C GLY A 270 -7.70 16.92 -27.61
N THR A 271 -6.70 16.48 -26.84
CA THR A 271 -5.95 17.34 -25.90
C THR A 271 -4.67 17.88 -26.53
N CYS A 272 -4.06 18.90 -25.93
CA CYS A 272 -2.78 19.43 -26.40
C CYS A 272 -1.58 18.47 -26.25
N VAL A 273 -1.77 17.33 -25.58
CA VAL A 273 -0.73 16.30 -25.39
C VAL A 273 -1.00 15.02 -26.19
N GLU A 274 -2.04 15.00 -27.04
CA GLU A 274 -2.43 13.82 -27.84
C GLU A 274 -1.26 13.23 -28.63
N ASP A 275 -0.52 14.06 -29.36
CA ASP A 275 0.59 13.61 -30.21
C ASP A 275 1.72 12.98 -29.37
N ALA A 276 2.11 13.63 -28.27
CA ALA A 276 3.16 13.13 -27.38
C ALA A 276 2.78 11.79 -26.71
N VAL A 277 1.51 11.64 -26.34
CA VAL A 277 0.98 10.38 -25.80
C VAL A 277 0.93 9.30 -26.88
N SER A 278 0.47 9.64 -28.09
CA SER A 278 0.38 8.71 -29.21
C SER A 278 1.76 8.18 -29.61
N ASP A 279 2.77 9.06 -29.70
CA ASP A 279 4.15 8.67 -29.97
C ASP A 279 4.71 7.76 -28.87
N PHE A 280 4.42 8.07 -27.60
CA PHE A 280 4.82 7.23 -26.47
C PHE A 280 4.20 5.82 -26.53
N LEU A 281 2.89 5.73 -26.81
CA LEU A 281 2.18 4.45 -26.91
C LEU A 281 2.66 3.63 -28.12
N ALA A 282 2.90 4.28 -29.26
CA ALA A 282 3.46 3.63 -30.44
C ALA A 282 4.87 3.07 -30.14
N GLY A 283 5.71 3.81 -29.41
CA GLY A 283 7.04 3.37 -29.01
C GLY A 283 7.04 2.11 -28.12
N GLN A 284 6.07 1.96 -27.21
CA GLN A 284 5.95 0.77 -26.37
C GLN A 284 5.60 -0.50 -27.15
N SER A 285 4.79 -0.38 -28.21
CA SER A 285 4.38 -1.53 -29.04
C SER A 285 5.53 -2.17 -29.82
N VAL A 286 6.65 -1.47 -29.97
CA VAL A 286 7.85 -1.93 -30.71
C VAL A 286 8.87 -2.59 -29.77
N SER A 287 8.75 -2.41 -28.44
CA SER A 287 9.69 -2.92 -27.44
C SER A 287 9.15 -4.08 -26.57
N GLY A 288 7.92 -4.54 -26.82
CA GLY A 288 7.26 -5.66 -26.14
C GLY A 288 7.50 -7.02 -26.79
#